data_AF-A0A316FBZ3-F1
#
_entry.id   AF-A0A316FBZ3-F1
#
_cell.length_a   1.000
_cell.length_b   1.000
_cell.length_c   1.000
_cell.angle_alpha   90.00
_cell.angle_beta   90.00
_cell.angle_gamma   90.00
#
_symmetry.space_group_name_H-M   'P 1'
#
loop_
_entity.id
_entity.type
_entity.pdbx_description
1 polymer ?
#
loop_
_entity_poly.entity_id
_entity_poly.type
_entity_poly.pdbx_seq_one_letter_code
_entity_poly.pdbx_strand_id
1 'polypeptide(L)'
;MLLTRESVIRLMCDAASMTTATPYDDDRARFSRRALARLVLCDQARGLSDAAAGLAVTRYDEFCGAGGRVSEAAAVAGHADRLVTAAVVYERERGSSWADIGRYLHLGAAAAQQRFGSAVQQWRSAFDVPYRLDEQGRKRVPQLPTAAYDPVSAIRRLDLWADVRLGFDDRHAVSGGLQPDPDGEEQEEEQGWPETVGTELDGRIRLAQRGVFLDLLSEYALHRPADRARDVVARAMQGGGEGGGGWYTYTMDGIFETLDVRLAVDGDLVSVVVAGAHSPVLRLQVATLLDAFA
;
A
#
# COMPACT_ATOMS: atom_id res chain seq x y z
N MET A 1 -41.73 49.14 -14.95
CA MET A 1 -41.31 47.96 -15.74
C MET A 1 -41.16 46.82 -14.72
N LEU A 2 -42.20 46.00 -14.57
CA LEU A 2 -42.31 44.97 -13.54
C LEU A 2 -41.72 43.66 -14.09
N LEU A 3 -40.63 43.18 -13.51
CA LEU A 3 -40.13 41.83 -13.78
C LEU A 3 -41.17 40.82 -13.30
N THR A 4 -41.63 39.97 -14.20
CA THR A 4 -42.58 38.89 -13.92
C THR A 4 -42.02 37.93 -12.88
N ARG A 5 -42.90 37.38 -12.01
CA ARG A 5 -42.54 36.48 -10.91
C ARG A 5 -41.74 35.25 -11.39
N GLU A 6 -41.95 34.81 -12.64
CA GLU A 6 -41.15 33.76 -13.30
C GLU A 6 -39.71 34.20 -13.61
N SER A 7 -39.48 35.46 -13.93
CA SER A 7 -38.14 36.01 -14.19
C SER A 7 -37.31 36.09 -12.91
N VAL A 8 -37.95 36.30 -11.75
CA VAL A 8 -37.29 36.27 -10.44
C VAL A 8 -36.97 34.82 -10.01
N ILE A 9 -37.86 33.86 -10.29
CA ILE A 9 -37.60 32.43 -10.00
C ILE A 9 -36.46 31.90 -10.89
N ARG A 10 -36.41 32.26 -12.19
CA ARG A 10 -35.28 31.92 -13.06
C ARG A 10 -33.98 32.60 -12.64
N LEU A 11 -33.99 33.88 -12.26
CA LEU A 11 -32.78 34.54 -11.74
C LEU A 11 -32.29 33.97 -10.40
N MET A 12 -33.19 33.49 -9.53
CA MET A 12 -32.79 32.82 -8.28
C MET A 12 -32.33 31.36 -8.50
N CYS A 13 -32.80 30.69 -9.56
CA CYS A 13 -32.26 29.39 -9.97
C CYS A 13 -30.89 29.50 -10.65
N ASP A 14 -30.63 30.57 -11.41
CA ASP A 14 -29.31 30.79 -12.05
C ASP A 14 -28.25 31.34 -11.07
N ALA A 15 -28.64 32.04 -10.00
CA ALA A 15 -27.71 32.47 -8.94
C ALA A 15 -27.23 31.32 -8.01
N ALA A 16 -27.88 30.15 -8.05
CA ALA A 16 -27.40 28.93 -7.40
C ALA A 16 -26.33 28.20 -8.22
N SER A 17 -26.01 28.70 -9.42
CA SER A 17 -25.03 28.12 -10.36
C SER A 17 -23.63 28.76 -10.24
N MET A 18 -23.31 29.36 -9.08
CA MET A 18 -21.92 29.73 -8.75
C MET A 18 -21.16 28.50 -8.21
N THR A 19 -20.72 27.64 -9.12
CA THR A 19 -19.43 26.89 -9.09
C THR A 19 -18.93 26.55 -7.67
N THR A 20 -19.47 25.60 -6.90
CA THR A 20 -19.80 24.16 -7.10
C THR A 20 -18.63 23.21 -7.37
N ALA A 21 -17.39 23.66 -7.20
CA ALA A 21 -16.24 22.77 -7.06
C ALA A 21 -15.33 23.27 -5.93
N THR A 22 -14.89 22.37 -5.07
CA THR A 22 -13.83 22.60 -4.10
C THR A 22 -12.49 22.19 -4.72
N PRO A 23 -11.34 22.71 -4.24
CA PRO A 23 -10.03 22.25 -4.70
C PRO A 23 -9.82 20.73 -4.56
N TYR A 24 -10.54 20.11 -3.61
CA TYR A 24 -10.50 18.66 -3.38
C TYR A 24 -11.20 17.85 -4.46
N ASP A 25 -12.10 18.46 -5.23
CA ASP A 25 -12.84 17.75 -6.28
C ASP A 25 -11.92 17.46 -7.48
N ASP A 26 -11.04 18.39 -7.83
CA ASP A 26 -10.02 18.22 -8.89
C ASP A 26 -8.98 17.18 -8.47
N ASP A 27 -8.45 17.28 -7.25
CA ASP A 27 -7.49 16.31 -6.71
C ASP A 27 -8.09 14.90 -6.66
N ARG A 28 -9.38 14.77 -6.31
CA ARG A 28 -10.07 13.49 -6.27
C ARG A 28 -10.32 12.93 -7.67
N ALA A 29 -10.63 13.76 -8.65
CA ALA A 29 -10.91 13.34 -10.02
C ALA A 29 -9.71 12.65 -10.70
N ARG A 30 -8.49 12.90 -10.22
CA ARG A 30 -7.25 12.25 -10.70
C ARG A 30 -7.13 10.76 -10.33
N PHE A 31 -7.94 10.30 -9.38
CA PHE A 31 -7.86 8.94 -8.86
C PHE A 31 -9.12 8.15 -9.18
N SER A 32 -8.93 6.91 -9.67
CA SER A 32 -10.03 5.96 -9.80
C SER A 32 -10.70 5.69 -8.44
N ARG A 33 -11.99 5.33 -8.44
CA ARG A 33 -12.72 4.96 -7.20
C ARG A 33 -12.03 3.81 -6.45
N ARG A 34 -11.43 2.86 -7.19
CA ARG A 34 -10.64 1.77 -6.63
C ARG A 34 -9.41 2.28 -5.88
N ALA A 35 -8.66 3.23 -6.44
CA ALA A 35 -7.50 3.83 -5.79
C ALA A 35 -7.91 4.59 -4.50
N LEU A 36 -8.98 5.38 -4.56
CA LEU A 36 -9.51 6.09 -3.39
C LEU A 36 -9.97 5.10 -2.30
N ALA A 37 -10.64 4.01 -2.66
CA ALA A 37 -11.01 2.96 -1.71
C ALA A 37 -9.79 2.29 -1.07
N ARG A 38 -8.72 2.05 -1.85
CA ARG A 38 -7.45 1.51 -1.33
C ARG A 38 -6.81 2.46 -0.33
N LEU A 39 -6.86 3.76 -0.61
CA LEU A 39 -6.32 4.80 0.27
C LEU A 39 -7.10 4.90 1.59
N VAL A 40 -8.43 4.81 1.55
CA VAL A 40 -9.27 4.71 2.76
C VAL A 40 -8.92 3.47 3.57
N LEU A 41 -8.73 2.33 2.91
CA LEU A 41 -8.29 1.10 3.57
C LEU A 41 -6.93 1.28 4.28
N CYS A 42 -5.95 1.94 3.64
CA CYS A 42 -4.67 2.26 4.26
C CYS A 42 -4.82 3.18 5.50
N ASP A 43 -5.64 4.23 5.40
CA ASP A 43 -5.87 5.14 6.54
C ASP A 43 -6.57 4.45 7.73
N GLN A 44 -7.53 3.55 7.47
CA GLN A 44 -8.13 2.74 8.54
C GLN A 44 -7.13 1.78 9.17
N ALA A 45 -6.25 1.16 8.37
CA ALA A 45 -5.22 0.25 8.86
C ALA A 45 -4.21 0.99 9.76
N ARG A 46 -3.77 2.18 9.34
CA ARG A 46 -2.95 3.08 10.17
C ARG A 46 -3.65 3.39 11.49
N GLY A 47 -4.92 3.80 11.45
CA GLY A 47 -5.69 4.13 12.65
C GLY A 47 -5.82 2.95 13.63
N LEU A 48 -6.03 1.73 13.12
CA LEU A 48 -6.03 0.52 13.94
C LEU A 48 -4.66 0.26 14.57
N SER A 49 -3.59 0.38 13.80
CA SER A 49 -2.21 0.20 14.28
C SER A 49 -1.87 1.20 15.39
N ASP A 50 -2.19 2.48 15.20
CA ASP A 50 -1.94 3.53 16.19
C ASP A 50 -2.75 3.28 17.49
N ALA A 51 -4.01 2.84 17.37
CA ALA A 51 -4.86 2.51 18.52
C ALA A 51 -4.34 1.29 19.29
N ALA A 52 -3.95 0.21 18.59
CA ALA A 52 -3.39 -0.98 19.20
C ALA A 52 -2.04 -0.70 19.88
N ALA A 53 -1.18 0.10 19.24
CA ALA A 53 0.08 0.54 19.83
C ALA A 53 -0.15 1.35 21.11
N GLY A 54 -1.15 2.25 21.13
CA GLY A 54 -1.52 3.01 22.31
C GLY A 54 -1.95 2.12 23.49
N LEU A 55 -2.78 1.11 23.21
CA LEU A 55 -3.24 0.14 24.22
C LEU A 55 -2.08 -0.68 24.83
N ALA A 56 -1.03 -0.96 24.06
CA ALA A 56 0.13 -1.71 24.53
C ALA A 56 1.03 -0.91 25.51
N VAL A 57 0.89 0.41 25.60
CA VAL A 57 1.72 1.25 26.47
C VAL A 57 1.24 1.19 27.92
N THR A 58 1.99 0.49 28.78
CA THR A 58 1.68 0.33 30.21
C THR A 58 2.10 1.51 31.09
N ARG A 59 3.01 2.37 30.58
CA ARG A 59 3.61 3.49 31.35
C ARG A 59 2.57 4.44 31.97
N TYR A 60 1.37 4.52 31.40
CA TYR A 60 0.31 5.42 31.85
C TYR A 60 -0.85 4.71 32.56
N ASP A 61 -0.68 3.43 32.94
CA ASP A 61 -1.73 2.65 33.62
C ASP A 61 -2.22 3.31 34.91
N GLU A 62 -1.31 3.89 35.71
CA GLU A 62 -1.66 4.54 36.98
C GLU A 62 -2.53 5.79 36.82
N PHE A 63 -2.50 6.43 35.64
CA PHE A 63 -3.33 7.58 35.30
C PHE A 63 -4.64 7.19 34.61
N CYS A 64 -4.81 5.90 34.32
CA CYS A 64 -6.01 5.37 33.68
C CYS A 64 -7.08 5.12 34.76
N GLY A 65 -8.18 5.86 34.72
CA GLY A 65 -9.31 5.63 35.63
C GLY A 65 -9.91 4.23 35.47
N ALA A 66 -10.74 3.81 36.43
CA ALA A 66 -11.43 2.52 36.36
C ALA A 66 -12.18 2.35 35.03
N GLY A 67 -11.89 1.27 34.30
CA GLY A 67 -12.48 0.97 33.00
C GLY A 67 -11.79 1.64 31.79
N GLY A 68 -10.76 2.47 31.97
CA GLY A 68 -10.10 3.15 30.86
C GLY A 68 -9.46 2.19 29.84
N ARG A 69 -8.79 1.11 30.28
CA ARG A 69 -8.24 0.08 29.37
C ARG A 69 -9.30 -0.72 28.63
N VAL A 70 -10.47 -0.93 29.25
CA VAL A 70 -11.61 -1.56 28.55
C VAL A 70 -12.16 -0.62 27.47
N SER A 71 -12.23 0.69 27.75
CA SER A 71 -12.62 1.71 26.76
C SER A 71 -11.65 1.76 25.58
N GLU A 72 -10.34 1.73 25.83
CA GLU A 72 -9.32 1.67 24.77
C GLU A 72 -9.41 0.38 23.96
N ALA A 73 -9.59 -0.79 24.59
CA ALA A 73 -9.80 -2.05 23.88
C ALA A 73 -11.06 -2.03 23.01
N ALA A 74 -12.16 -1.42 23.50
CA ALA A 74 -13.36 -1.22 22.70
C ALA A 74 -13.12 -0.28 21.51
N ALA A 75 -12.28 0.74 21.66
CA ALA A 75 -11.88 1.61 20.55
C ALA A 75 -11.08 0.83 19.49
N VAL A 76 -10.13 -0.04 19.89
CA VAL A 76 -9.40 -0.93 18.98
C VAL A 76 -10.37 -1.83 18.20
N ALA A 77 -11.35 -2.44 18.88
CA ALA A 77 -12.38 -3.25 18.21
C ALA A 77 -13.18 -2.41 17.19
N GLY A 78 -13.57 -1.18 17.54
CA GLY A 78 -14.25 -0.26 16.62
C GLY A 78 -13.39 0.15 15.41
N HIS A 79 -12.07 0.27 15.56
CA HIS A 79 -11.16 0.47 14.43
C HIS A 79 -11.08 -0.76 13.53
N ALA A 80 -11.05 -1.98 14.11
CA ALA A 80 -11.04 -3.22 13.35
C ALA A 80 -12.33 -3.39 12.51
N ASP A 81 -13.49 -3.07 13.08
CA ASP A 81 -14.77 -3.11 12.34
C ASP A 81 -14.80 -2.12 11.16
N ARG A 82 -14.26 -0.90 11.35
CA ARG A 82 -14.10 0.07 10.26
C ARG A 82 -13.13 -0.41 9.19
N LEU A 83 -12.02 -1.04 9.59
CA LEU A 83 -11.05 -1.61 8.67
C LEU A 83 -11.67 -2.70 7.79
N VAL A 84 -12.41 -3.64 8.38
CA VAL A 84 -13.13 -4.69 7.63
C VAL A 84 -14.13 -4.07 6.66
N THR A 85 -14.88 -3.05 7.10
CA THR A 85 -15.83 -2.34 6.23
C THR A 85 -15.12 -1.68 5.04
N ALA A 86 -13.99 -1.00 5.27
CA ALA A 86 -13.19 -0.37 4.21
C ALA A 86 -12.59 -1.43 3.25
N ALA A 87 -12.16 -2.58 3.76
CA ALA A 87 -11.66 -3.69 2.95
C ALA A 87 -12.75 -4.25 2.03
N VAL A 88 -13.97 -4.42 2.54
CA VAL A 88 -15.13 -4.84 1.73
C VAL A 88 -15.44 -3.83 0.64
N VAL A 89 -15.43 -2.52 0.95
CA VAL A 89 -15.62 -1.47 -0.05
C VAL A 89 -14.55 -1.56 -1.15
N TYR A 90 -13.27 -1.67 -0.77
CA TYR A 90 -12.16 -1.81 -1.72
C TYR A 90 -12.31 -3.05 -2.61
N GLU A 91 -12.62 -4.22 -2.04
CA GLU A 91 -12.83 -5.45 -2.80
C GLU A 91 -14.02 -5.34 -3.76
N ARG A 92 -15.09 -4.63 -3.37
CA ARG A 92 -16.22 -4.36 -4.27
C ARG A 92 -15.87 -3.42 -5.42
N GLU A 93 -15.01 -2.43 -5.21
CA GLU A 93 -14.48 -1.57 -6.28
C GLU A 93 -13.48 -2.32 -7.18
N ARG A 94 -12.83 -3.39 -6.67
CA ARG A 94 -12.00 -4.33 -7.47
C ARG A 94 -12.84 -5.34 -8.27
N GLY A 95 -14.13 -5.43 -8.01
CA GLY A 95 -15.06 -6.33 -8.73
C GLY A 95 -15.35 -7.66 -8.03
N SER A 96 -14.81 -7.90 -6.83
CA SER A 96 -15.03 -9.14 -6.06
C SER A 96 -16.51 -9.34 -5.74
N SER A 97 -17.04 -10.56 -5.91
CA SER A 97 -18.45 -10.86 -5.66
C SER A 97 -18.78 -10.94 -4.17
N TRP A 98 -20.05 -10.79 -3.79
CA TRP A 98 -20.48 -11.01 -2.39
C TRP A 98 -20.22 -12.45 -1.91
N ALA A 99 -20.23 -13.43 -2.81
CA ALA A 99 -19.91 -14.82 -2.48
C ALA A 99 -18.43 -14.99 -2.14
N ASP A 100 -17.53 -14.33 -2.88
CA ASP A 100 -16.09 -14.36 -2.59
C ASP A 100 -15.79 -13.64 -1.28
N ILE A 101 -16.33 -12.44 -1.09
CA ILE A 101 -16.18 -11.68 0.16
C ILE A 101 -16.73 -12.48 1.35
N GLY A 102 -17.92 -13.07 1.20
CA GLY A 102 -18.52 -13.93 2.22
C GLY A 102 -17.61 -15.10 2.59
N ARG A 103 -17.04 -15.78 1.59
CA ARG A 103 -16.11 -16.90 1.80
C ARG A 103 -14.93 -16.52 2.71
N TYR A 104 -14.28 -15.38 2.46
CA TYR A 104 -13.15 -14.91 3.26
C TYR A 104 -13.55 -14.43 4.67
N LEU A 105 -14.80 -14.00 4.85
CA LEU A 105 -15.33 -13.55 6.15
C LEU A 105 -16.10 -14.64 6.91
N HIS A 106 -16.13 -15.87 6.39
CA HIS A 106 -16.95 -16.98 6.90
C HIS A 106 -18.44 -16.64 7.01
N LEU A 107 -18.97 -15.91 6.03
CA LEU A 107 -20.38 -15.54 5.89
C LEU A 107 -20.96 -16.09 4.57
N GLY A 108 -22.27 -16.37 4.55
CA GLY A 108 -22.97 -16.56 3.28
C GLY A 108 -23.04 -15.25 2.48
N ALA A 109 -23.16 -15.33 1.15
CA ALA A 109 -23.21 -14.15 0.28
C ALA A 109 -24.31 -13.15 0.69
N ALA A 110 -25.52 -13.65 1.00
CA ALA A 110 -26.63 -12.83 1.47
C ALA A 110 -26.34 -12.15 2.82
N ALA A 111 -25.69 -12.85 3.76
CA ALA A 111 -25.30 -12.28 5.05
C ALA A 111 -24.21 -11.20 4.90
N ALA A 112 -23.24 -11.41 4.02
CA ALA A 112 -22.23 -10.39 3.71
C ALA A 112 -22.88 -9.14 3.08
N GLN A 113 -23.78 -9.32 2.10
CA GLN A 113 -24.51 -8.21 1.50
C GLN A 113 -25.40 -7.49 2.51
N GLN A 114 -26.10 -8.21 3.37
CA GLN A 114 -26.93 -7.60 4.42
C GLN A 114 -26.08 -6.76 5.38
N ARG A 115 -24.91 -7.26 5.77
CA ARG A 115 -24.03 -6.58 6.73
C ARG A 115 -23.34 -5.36 6.14
N PHE A 116 -22.85 -5.44 4.89
CA PHE A 116 -21.97 -4.43 4.31
C PHE A 116 -22.56 -3.66 3.12
N GLY A 117 -23.72 -4.08 2.60
CA GLY A 117 -24.31 -3.50 1.40
C GLY A 117 -24.65 -2.01 1.55
N SER A 118 -25.08 -1.58 2.73
CA SER A 118 -25.35 -0.16 3.01
C SER A 118 -24.07 0.69 2.94
N ALA A 119 -22.96 0.20 3.49
CA ALA A 119 -21.67 0.91 3.43
C ALA A 119 -21.15 1.04 2.00
N VAL A 120 -21.28 -0.02 1.19
CA VAL A 120 -20.89 0.01 -0.24
C VAL A 120 -21.80 0.95 -1.04
N GLN A 121 -23.10 0.96 -0.76
CA GLN A 121 -24.03 1.89 -1.40
C GLN A 121 -23.73 3.34 -1.02
N GLN A 122 -23.49 3.60 0.26
CA GLN A 122 -23.11 4.92 0.76
C GLN A 122 -21.84 5.42 0.08
N TRP A 123 -20.80 4.58 0.03
CA TRP A 123 -19.55 4.87 -0.69
C TRP A 123 -19.81 5.32 -2.12
N ARG A 124 -20.61 4.56 -2.88
CA ARG A 124 -20.92 4.87 -4.28
C ARG A 124 -21.69 6.18 -4.43
N SER A 125 -22.75 6.36 -3.64
CA SER A 125 -23.57 7.58 -3.67
C SER A 125 -22.81 8.84 -3.25
N ALA A 126 -21.75 8.71 -2.46
CA ALA A 126 -20.93 9.83 -2.03
C ALA A 126 -20.09 10.43 -3.17
N PHE A 127 -19.96 9.76 -4.32
CA PHE A 127 -19.38 10.39 -5.52
C PHE A 127 -20.40 11.21 -6.30
N ASP A 128 -21.68 10.81 -6.28
CA ASP A 128 -22.76 11.52 -6.96
C ASP A 128 -23.20 12.76 -6.16
N VAL A 129 -23.19 12.66 -4.83
CA VAL A 129 -23.52 13.75 -3.91
C VAL A 129 -22.39 13.90 -2.87
N PRO A 130 -21.27 14.56 -3.20
CA PRO A 130 -20.08 14.59 -2.33
C PRO A 130 -20.28 15.30 -1.00
N TYR A 131 -21.27 16.19 -0.92
CA TYR A 131 -21.56 16.99 0.26
C TYR A 131 -23.02 16.86 0.64
N ARG A 132 -23.26 16.74 1.95
CA ARG A 132 -24.57 17.02 2.54
C ARG A 132 -24.48 18.28 3.38
N LEU A 133 -25.58 19.01 3.54
CA LEU A 133 -25.62 20.05 4.55
C LEU A 133 -25.78 19.41 5.94
N ASP A 134 -25.23 20.04 6.96
CA ASP A 134 -25.53 19.72 8.36
C ASP A 134 -27.02 19.96 8.68
N GLU A 135 -27.46 19.53 9.86
CA GLU A 135 -28.86 19.62 10.29
C GLU A 135 -29.42 21.06 10.25
N GLN A 136 -28.55 22.06 10.36
CA GLN A 136 -28.89 23.47 10.34
C GLN A 136 -28.78 24.11 8.95
N GLY A 137 -28.36 23.36 7.92
CA GLY A 137 -28.19 23.88 6.56
C GLY A 137 -26.98 24.82 6.39
N ARG A 138 -26.10 24.93 7.39
CA ARG A 138 -25.04 25.95 7.49
C ARG A 138 -23.70 25.44 6.97
N LYS A 139 -23.38 24.17 7.21
CA LYS A 139 -22.07 23.60 6.89
C LYS A 139 -22.20 22.44 5.91
N ARG A 140 -21.34 22.44 4.89
CA ARG A 140 -21.14 21.28 4.02
C ARG A 140 -20.33 20.22 4.78
N VAL A 141 -20.88 19.03 4.89
CA VAL A 141 -20.26 17.86 5.49
C VAL A 141 -19.92 16.89 4.35
N PRO A 142 -18.63 16.60 4.12
CA PRO A 142 -18.23 15.59 3.16
C PRO A 142 -18.88 14.24 3.47
N GLN A 143 -19.37 13.56 2.43
CA GLN A 143 -19.93 12.21 2.56
C GLN A 143 -18.85 11.12 2.41
N LEU A 144 -17.77 11.44 1.70
CA LEU A 144 -16.62 10.56 1.57
C LEU A 144 -15.78 10.54 2.86
N PRO A 145 -15.17 9.40 3.21
CA PRO A 145 -14.14 9.37 4.25
C PRO A 145 -13.00 10.34 3.92
N THR A 146 -12.39 10.94 4.95
CA THR A 146 -11.34 11.99 4.81
C THR A 146 -10.24 11.61 3.82
N ALA A 147 -9.80 10.35 3.83
CA ALA A 147 -8.73 9.89 2.93
C ALA A 147 -9.14 9.85 1.44
N ALA A 148 -10.42 9.63 1.14
CA ALA A 148 -10.94 9.73 -0.24
C ALA A 148 -11.38 11.15 -0.60
N TYR A 149 -11.73 11.96 0.40
CA TYR A 149 -12.09 13.35 0.22
C TYR A 149 -10.88 14.23 -0.11
N ASP A 150 -9.78 14.08 0.61
CA ASP A 150 -8.51 14.79 0.44
C ASP A 150 -7.37 13.77 0.22
N PRO A 151 -7.29 13.16 -0.98
CA PRO A 151 -6.37 12.06 -1.25
C PRO A 151 -4.91 12.49 -1.23
N VAL A 152 -4.58 13.70 -1.71
CA VAL A 152 -3.20 14.21 -1.74
C VAL A 152 -2.64 14.35 -0.32
N SER A 153 -3.41 14.93 0.61
CA SER A 153 -2.98 15.04 2.01
C SER A 153 -2.90 13.66 2.68
N ALA A 154 -3.85 12.76 2.39
CA ALA A 154 -3.84 11.43 2.96
C ALA A 154 -2.63 10.59 2.50
N ILE A 155 -2.28 10.63 1.21
CA ILE A 155 -1.09 10.00 0.65
C ILE A 155 0.16 10.47 1.37
N ARG A 156 0.40 11.79 1.44
CA ARG A 156 1.60 12.33 2.11
C ARG A 156 1.72 11.89 3.56
N ARG A 157 0.60 11.86 4.30
CA ARG A 157 0.58 11.40 5.70
C ARG A 157 0.87 9.89 5.81
N LEU A 158 0.35 9.10 4.88
CA LEU A 158 0.49 7.64 4.89
C LEU A 158 1.88 7.20 4.44
N ASP A 159 2.46 7.84 3.42
CA ASP A 159 3.85 7.65 3.02
C ASP A 159 4.81 7.99 4.16
N LEU A 160 4.65 9.16 4.78
CA LEU A 160 5.46 9.55 5.94
C LEU A 160 5.29 8.58 7.11
N TRP A 161 4.07 8.11 7.37
CA TRP A 161 3.82 7.13 8.42
C TRP A 161 4.52 5.79 8.11
N ALA A 162 4.47 5.32 6.87
CA ALA A 162 5.13 4.09 6.44
C ALA A 162 6.66 4.20 6.54
N ASP A 163 7.24 5.30 6.07
CA ASP A 163 8.67 5.62 6.19
C ASP A 163 9.12 5.57 7.68
N VAL A 164 8.42 6.32 8.55
CA VAL A 164 8.80 6.43 9.97
C VAL A 164 8.55 5.15 10.77
N ARG A 165 7.44 4.43 10.51
CA ARG A 165 7.01 3.31 11.37
C ARG A 165 7.42 1.93 10.87
N LEU A 166 7.49 1.75 9.56
CA LEU A 166 7.81 0.46 8.96
C LEU A 166 9.26 0.40 8.49
N GLY A 167 9.95 1.54 8.42
CA GLY A 167 11.33 1.62 7.96
C GLY A 167 11.47 1.27 6.48
N PHE A 168 10.39 1.39 5.70
CA PHE A 168 10.45 1.27 4.25
C PHE A 168 11.26 2.44 3.72
N ASP A 169 12.33 2.15 2.98
CA ASP A 169 13.17 3.17 2.30
C ASP A 169 12.55 3.61 0.97
N ASP A 170 11.24 3.40 0.84
CA ASP A 170 10.43 3.92 -0.24
C ASP A 170 9.57 5.06 0.32
N ARG A 171 9.94 6.29 -0.04
CA ARG A 171 9.18 7.51 0.30
C ARG A 171 7.78 7.53 -0.31
N HIS A 172 7.49 6.58 -1.19
CA HIS A 172 6.24 6.42 -1.91
C HIS A 172 5.59 5.04 -1.65
N ALA A 173 5.87 4.42 -0.50
CA ALA A 173 5.36 3.08 -0.16
C ALA A 173 3.82 2.95 -0.25
N VAL A 174 3.08 4.05 -0.14
CA VAL A 174 1.63 4.10 -0.35
C VAL A 174 1.28 4.73 -1.70
N SER A 175 1.91 5.84 -2.10
CA SER A 175 1.61 6.50 -3.37
C SER A 175 1.97 5.68 -4.61
N GLY A 176 3.10 4.97 -4.61
CA GLY A 176 3.63 4.26 -5.77
C GLY A 176 2.73 3.11 -6.26
N GLY A 177 1.87 2.58 -5.40
CA GLY A 177 0.89 1.54 -5.76
C GLY A 177 -0.47 2.06 -6.22
N LEU A 178 -0.72 3.37 -6.16
CA LEU A 178 -1.99 3.96 -6.56
C LEU A 178 -1.95 4.27 -8.05
N GLN A 179 -2.47 3.36 -8.87
CA GLN A 179 -2.59 3.60 -10.31
C GLN A 179 -3.51 4.82 -10.56
N PRO A 180 -3.04 5.85 -11.28
CA PRO A 180 -3.91 6.92 -11.76
C PRO A 180 -4.96 6.35 -12.72
N ASP A 181 -6.07 7.07 -12.89
CA ASP A 181 -7.11 6.66 -13.82
C ASP A 181 -6.55 6.70 -15.26
N PRO A 182 -6.47 5.57 -16.00
CA PRO A 182 -5.90 5.54 -17.34
C PRO A 182 -6.69 6.39 -18.35
N ASP A 183 -7.95 6.71 -18.04
CA ASP A 183 -8.84 7.49 -18.89
C ASP A 183 -8.69 9.03 -18.68
N GLY A 184 -7.85 9.46 -17.74
CA GLY A 184 -7.46 10.86 -17.64
C GLY A 184 -6.57 11.24 -18.81
N GLU A 185 -7.13 11.89 -19.83
CA GLU A 185 -6.49 12.31 -21.10
C GLU A 185 -5.29 13.29 -20.94
N GLU A 186 -4.61 13.33 -19.80
CA GLU A 186 -3.41 14.13 -19.62
C GLU A 186 -2.19 13.37 -20.12
N GLN A 187 -1.88 13.69 -21.38
CA GLN A 187 -0.54 13.72 -21.96
C GLN A 187 0.44 14.42 -20.99
N GLU A 188 1.03 13.69 -20.06
CA GLU A 188 2.32 14.06 -19.52
C GLU A 188 3.37 13.08 -20.06
N GLU A 189 4.40 13.70 -20.60
CA GLU A 189 5.58 13.18 -21.26
C GLU A 189 6.14 11.93 -20.58
N GLU A 190 6.90 11.13 -21.33
CA GLU A 190 7.76 10.03 -20.89
C GLU A 190 8.81 10.44 -19.82
N GLN A 191 8.44 11.14 -18.75
CA GLN A 191 9.10 11.00 -17.47
C GLN A 191 8.63 9.66 -16.92
N GLY A 192 9.27 8.59 -17.42
CA GLY A 192 9.10 7.26 -16.89
C GLY A 192 9.11 7.37 -15.37
N TRP A 193 8.00 6.95 -14.76
CA TRP A 193 7.93 6.71 -13.32
C TRP A 193 9.27 6.14 -12.91
N PRO A 194 10.00 6.74 -11.94
CA PRO A 194 11.32 6.26 -11.59
C PRO A 194 11.17 4.76 -11.38
N GLU A 195 11.84 3.97 -12.23
CA GLU A 195 11.95 2.54 -11.97
C GLU A 195 12.36 2.48 -10.52
N THR A 196 11.61 1.73 -9.71
CA THR A 196 12.01 1.46 -8.34
C THR A 196 13.30 0.67 -8.46
N VAL A 197 14.42 1.38 -8.59
CA VAL A 197 15.76 0.84 -8.54
C VAL A 197 15.85 0.29 -7.13
N GLY A 198 15.49 -0.97 -6.98
CA GLY A 198 15.59 -1.67 -5.72
C GLY A 198 17.01 -1.47 -5.21
N THR A 199 17.16 -1.16 -3.92
CA THR A 199 18.46 -0.94 -3.32
C THR A 199 19.37 -2.12 -3.66
N GLU A 200 20.37 -1.92 -4.52
CA GLU A 200 21.36 -2.94 -4.81
C GLU A 200 22.25 -3.07 -3.56
N LEU A 201 22.38 -4.29 -3.04
CA LEU A 201 23.26 -4.61 -1.94
C LEU A 201 24.44 -5.39 -2.50
N ASP A 202 25.65 -4.84 -2.39
CA ASP A 202 26.88 -5.48 -2.88
C ASP A 202 27.82 -5.90 -1.75
N GLY A 203 28.64 -6.91 -2.03
CA GLY A 203 29.64 -7.40 -1.10
C GLY A 203 30.59 -8.40 -1.77
N ARG A 204 31.56 -8.89 -0.99
CA ARG A 204 32.47 -9.95 -1.41
C ARG A 204 32.35 -11.10 -0.43
N ILE A 205 32.34 -12.33 -0.94
CA ILE A 205 32.33 -13.54 -0.13
C ILE A 205 33.42 -14.51 -0.57
N ARG A 206 33.82 -15.45 0.29
CA ARG A 206 34.76 -16.51 -0.13
C ARG A 206 34.11 -17.48 -1.10
N LEU A 207 34.83 -17.84 -2.17
CA LEU A 207 34.40 -18.79 -3.19
C LEU A 207 34.01 -20.16 -2.62
N ALA A 208 34.69 -20.59 -1.56
CA ALA A 208 34.40 -21.84 -0.85
C ALA A 208 33.06 -21.80 -0.10
N GLN A 209 32.55 -20.61 0.23
CA GLN A 209 31.33 -20.44 1.02
C GLN A 209 30.09 -20.07 0.18
N ARG A 210 30.25 -19.85 -1.14
CA ARG A 210 29.15 -19.43 -2.04
C ARG A 210 27.89 -20.28 -1.95
N GLY A 211 28.03 -21.60 -1.76
CA GLY A 211 26.89 -22.51 -1.68
C GLY A 211 26.04 -22.26 -0.44
N VAL A 212 26.70 -22.11 0.71
CA VAL A 212 26.03 -21.83 2.00
C VAL A 212 25.37 -20.46 1.97
N PHE A 213 26.04 -19.46 1.39
CA PHE A 213 25.47 -18.12 1.18
C PHE A 213 24.16 -18.19 0.38
N LEU A 214 24.15 -18.86 -0.78
CA LEU A 214 22.95 -18.97 -1.63
C LEU A 214 21.82 -19.77 -0.98
N ASP A 215 22.15 -20.79 -0.19
CA ASP A 215 21.16 -21.58 0.54
C ASP A 215 20.46 -20.72 1.61
N LEU A 216 21.23 -19.93 2.39
CA LEU A 216 20.67 -19.01 3.40
C LEU A 216 19.88 -17.86 2.76
N LEU A 217 20.39 -17.28 1.67
CA LEU A 217 19.69 -16.23 0.94
C LEU A 217 18.34 -16.74 0.39
N SER A 218 18.32 -17.97 -0.14
CA SER A 218 17.08 -18.61 -0.60
C SER A 218 16.09 -18.83 0.54
N GLU A 219 16.57 -19.19 1.74
CA GLU A 219 15.74 -19.35 2.94
C GLU A 219 15.12 -18.01 3.37
N TYR A 220 15.90 -16.92 3.38
CA TYR A 220 15.37 -15.58 3.71
C TYR A 220 14.35 -15.08 2.70
N ALA A 221 14.57 -15.33 1.41
CA ALA A 221 13.61 -15.01 0.35
C ALA A 221 12.37 -15.93 0.36
N LEU A 222 12.38 -17.00 1.18
CA LEU A 222 11.43 -18.11 1.13
C LEU A 222 11.31 -18.73 -0.27
N HIS A 223 12.40 -18.68 -1.03
CA HIS A 223 12.50 -19.24 -2.37
C HIS A 223 12.59 -20.76 -2.27
N ARG A 224 11.69 -21.49 -2.95
CA ARG A 224 11.68 -22.96 -3.04
C ARG A 224 12.00 -23.39 -4.47
N PRO A 225 13.28 -23.42 -4.87
CA PRO A 225 13.61 -23.85 -6.21
C PRO A 225 13.42 -25.38 -6.35
N ALA A 226 13.08 -25.82 -7.55
CA ALA A 226 12.95 -27.24 -7.88
C ALA A 226 14.31 -27.98 -7.80
N ASP A 227 15.40 -27.25 -8.08
CA ASP A 227 16.80 -27.65 -7.91
C ASP A 227 17.43 -26.80 -6.80
N ARG A 228 18.37 -27.31 -5.99
CA ARG A 228 19.04 -26.43 -5.01
C ARG A 228 19.75 -25.28 -5.75
N ALA A 229 19.52 -24.03 -5.34
CA ALA A 229 20.09 -22.83 -5.98
C ALA A 229 21.61 -22.95 -6.21
N ARG A 230 22.32 -23.59 -5.26
CA ARG A 230 23.75 -23.90 -5.38
C ARG A 230 24.12 -24.70 -6.63
N ASP A 231 23.28 -25.65 -7.07
CA ASP A 231 23.59 -26.59 -8.15
C ASP A 231 23.37 -25.92 -9.52
N VAL A 232 22.45 -24.96 -9.59
CA VAL A 232 22.22 -24.12 -10.77
C VAL A 232 23.40 -23.17 -10.96
N VAL A 233 23.79 -22.44 -9.90
CA VAL A 233 24.92 -21.51 -9.95
C VAL A 233 26.25 -22.22 -10.16
N ALA A 234 26.47 -23.38 -9.53
CA ALA A 234 27.71 -24.16 -9.72
C ALA A 234 27.87 -24.64 -11.18
N ARG A 235 26.79 -25.10 -11.82
CA ARG A 235 26.80 -25.48 -13.24
C ARG A 235 27.07 -24.27 -14.14
N ALA A 236 26.45 -23.12 -13.86
CA ALA A 236 26.65 -21.90 -14.62
C ALA A 236 28.12 -21.42 -14.54
N MET A 237 28.72 -21.45 -13.35
CA MET A 237 30.11 -21.02 -13.14
C MET A 237 31.15 -21.95 -13.75
N GLN A 238 30.86 -23.25 -13.91
CA GLN A 238 31.77 -24.21 -14.56
C GLN A 238 31.78 -24.07 -16.09
N GLY A 239 30.75 -23.46 -16.68
CA GLY A 239 30.64 -23.26 -18.13
C GLY A 239 31.32 -22.00 -18.66
N GLY A 240 31.85 -21.13 -17.78
CA GLY A 240 32.54 -19.90 -18.17
C GLY A 240 33.89 -20.21 -18.81
N GLY A 241 33.99 -20.02 -20.13
CA GLY A 241 35.22 -20.23 -20.89
C GLY A 241 36.41 -19.44 -20.37
N GLU A 242 37.61 -19.97 -20.63
CA GLU A 242 38.91 -19.36 -20.30
C GLU A 242 39.02 -17.92 -20.82
N GLY A 243 38.58 -16.94 -20.03
CA GLY A 243 38.62 -15.54 -20.45
C GLY A 243 37.68 -14.59 -19.71
N GLY A 244 37.88 -14.41 -18.39
CA GLY A 244 37.60 -13.14 -17.70
C GLY A 244 36.20 -12.93 -17.12
N GLY A 245 36.15 -12.67 -15.81
CA GLY A 245 35.31 -11.65 -15.14
C GLY A 245 33.81 -11.55 -15.43
N GLY A 246 33.18 -12.55 -16.05
CA GLY A 246 31.76 -12.51 -16.40
C GLY A 246 30.88 -12.50 -15.16
N TRP A 247 29.92 -11.57 -15.11
CA TRP A 247 28.84 -11.60 -14.14
C TRP A 247 27.84 -12.71 -14.51
N TYR A 248 27.55 -13.58 -13.54
CA TYR A 248 26.47 -14.56 -13.61
C TYR A 248 25.25 -14.00 -12.91
N THR A 249 24.11 -13.97 -13.58
CA THR A 249 22.84 -13.50 -13.00
C THR A 249 21.95 -14.69 -12.72
N TYR A 250 21.34 -14.70 -11.53
CA TYR A 250 20.40 -15.71 -11.08
C TYR A 250 19.23 -15.05 -10.37
N THR A 251 18.02 -15.32 -10.84
CA THR A 251 16.78 -14.78 -10.26
C THR A 251 16.19 -15.77 -9.26
N MET A 252 15.92 -15.31 -8.03
CA MET A 252 15.26 -16.05 -6.97
C MET A 252 13.83 -15.57 -6.80
N ASP A 253 12.86 -16.36 -7.27
CA ASP A 253 11.44 -16.09 -7.05
C ASP A 253 11.01 -16.47 -5.62
N GLY A 254 11.08 -15.50 -4.71
CA GLY A 254 10.60 -15.65 -3.33
C GLY A 254 9.07 -15.57 -3.23
N ILE A 255 8.54 -15.85 -2.04
CA ILE A 255 7.09 -15.73 -1.78
C ILE A 255 6.63 -14.27 -1.78
N PHE A 256 7.49 -13.39 -1.27
CA PHE A 256 7.18 -11.98 -1.09
C PHE A 256 7.88 -11.08 -2.11
N GLU A 257 9.10 -11.45 -2.53
CA GLU A 257 9.97 -10.61 -3.35
C GLU A 257 10.80 -11.50 -4.29
N THR A 258 11.06 -11.01 -5.51
CA THR A 258 11.98 -11.64 -6.46
C THR A 258 13.34 -10.98 -6.33
N LEU A 259 14.39 -11.76 -6.06
CA LEU A 259 15.75 -11.23 -5.95
C LEU A 259 16.55 -11.52 -7.21
N ASP A 260 17.22 -10.51 -7.75
CA ASP A 260 18.21 -10.69 -8.80
C ASP A 260 19.61 -10.73 -8.19
N VAL A 261 20.22 -11.91 -8.19
CA VAL A 261 21.53 -12.17 -7.61
C VAL A 261 22.56 -12.24 -8.72
N ARG A 262 23.52 -11.31 -8.71
CA ARG A 262 24.65 -11.26 -9.65
C ARG A 262 25.93 -11.68 -8.94
N LEU A 263 26.71 -12.56 -9.56
CA LEU A 263 27.93 -13.14 -9.02
C LEU A 263 29.08 -13.01 -10.01
N ALA A 264 30.25 -12.54 -9.58
CA ALA A 264 31.47 -12.55 -10.38
C ALA A 264 32.63 -13.15 -9.57
N VAL A 265 33.35 -14.11 -10.15
CA VAL A 265 34.46 -14.81 -9.48
C VAL A 265 35.77 -14.07 -9.76
N ASP A 266 36.52 -13.78 -8.70
CA ASP A 266 37.86 -13.18 -8.76
C ASP A 266 38.78 -13.93 -7.78
N GLY A 267 39.59 -14.86 -8.30
CA GLY A 267 40.46 -15.71 -7.49
C GLY A 267 39.68 -16.60 -6.51
N ASP A 268 39.92 -16.42 -5.20
CA ASP A 268 39.23 -17.12 -4.11
C ASP A 268 38.03 -16.33 -3.55
N LEU A 269 37.69 -15.19 -4.16
CA LEU A 269 36.57 -14.33 -3.80
C LEU A 269 35.47 -14.35 -4.88
N VAL A 270 34.26 -14.02 -4.44
CA VAL A 270 33.09 -13.82 -5.30
C VAL A 270 32.49 -12.46 -4.97
N SER A 271 32.48 -11.54 -5.93
CA SER A 271 31.67 -10.33 -5.85
C SER A 271 30.20 -10.70 -6.03
N VAL A 272 29.37 -10.26 -5.09
CA VAL A 272 27.93 -10.52 -5.06
C VAL A 272 27.21 -9.19 -5.13
N VAL A 273 26.17 -9.09 -5.96
CA VAL A 273 25.18 -8.01 -5.90
C VAL A 273 23.79 -8.62 -5.83
N VAL A 274 23.00 -8.20 -4.86
CA VAL A 274 21.61 -8.62 -4.69
C VAL A 274 20.71 -7.41 -4.91
N ALA A 275 19.84 -7.49 -5.91
CA ALA A 275 18.78 -6.52 -6.18
C ALA A 275 17.40 -7.12 -5.89
N GLY A 276 16.37 -6.27 -5.80
CA GLY A 276 14.98 -6.71 -5.58
C GLY A 276 14.60 -6.99 -4.12
N ALA A 277 15.50 -6.76 -3.16
CA ALA A 277 15.17 -6.82 -1.74
C ALA A 277 14.49 -5.50 -1.33
N HIS A 278 13.16 -5.45 -1.42
CA HIS A 278 12.37 -4.25 -1.10
C HIS A 278 12.05 -4.15 0.40
N SER A 279 11.92 -5.28 1.10
CA SER A 279 11.61 -5.33 2.53
C SER A 279 12.83 -4.92 3.36
N PRO A 280 12.67 -4.03 4.37
CA PRO A 280 13.74 -3.66 5.29
C PRO A 280 14.33 -4.86 6.04
N VAL A 281 13.48 -5.83 6.38
CA VAL A 281 13.92 -7.06 7.05
C VAL A 281 14.79 -7.89 6.13
N LEU A 282 14.36 -8.07 4.87
CA LEU A 282 15.15 -8.84 3.90
C LEU A 282 16.44 -8.12 3.55
N ARG A 283 16.44 -6.79 3.37
CA ARG A 283 17.66 -6.00 3.16
C ARG A 283 18.65 -6.15 4.32
N LEU A 284 18.16 -6.06 5.56
CA LEU A 284 19.01 -6.25 6.74
C LEU A 284 19.58 -7.67 6.78
N GLN A 285 18.78 -8.68 6.47
CA GLN A 285 19.23 -10.08 6.40
C GLN A 285 20.29 -10.28 5.30
N VAL A 286 20.08 -9.72 4.10
CA VAL A 286 21.03 -9.76 2.99
C VAL A 286 22.33 -9.05 3.35
N ALA A 287 22.26 -7.84 3.91
CA ALA A 287 23.44 -7.09 4.35
C ALA A 287 24.22 -7.84 5.43
N THR A 288 23.52 -8.36 6.44
CA THR A 288 24.13 -9.18 7.50
C THR A 288 24.78 -10.44 6.93
N LEU A 289 24.15 -11.05 5.92
CA LEU A 289 24.68 -12.24 5.26
C LEU A 289 25.93 -11.91 4.42
N LEU A 290 25.96 -10.79 3.72
CA LEU A 290 27.14 -10.32 2.99
C LEU A 290 28.31 -10.06 3.96
N ASP A 291 28.06 -9.37 5.07
CA ASP A 291 29.07 -9.10 6.10
C ASP A 291 29.60 -10.36 6.77
N ALA A 292 28.72 -11.34 7.05
CA ALA A 292 29.10 -12.58 7.72
C ALA A 292 29.98 -13.50 6.87
N PHE A 293 29.98 -13.32 5.54
CA PHE A 293 30.69 -14.17 4.58
C PHE A 293 31.88 -13.48 3.89
N ALA A 294 32.14 -12.20 4.19
CA ALA A 294 33.30 -11.43 3.75
C ALA A 294 34.63 -11.98 4.33
#